data_AF-A0A921UVP2-F1
#
_entry.id   AF-A0A921UVP2-F1
#
_cell.length_a   1.000
_cell.length_b   1.000
_cell.length_c   1.000
_cell.angle_alpha   90.00
_cell.angle_beta   90.00
_cell.angle_gamma   90.00
#
_symmetry.space_group_name_H-M   'P 1'
#
loop_
_entity.id
_entity.type
_entity.pdbx_description
1 polymer ?
#
loop_
_entity_poly.entity_id
_entity_poly.type
_entity_poly.pdbx_seq_one_letter_code
_entity_poly.pdbx_strand_id
1 'polypeptide(L)'
;MKGKVFKLLYGQRFRGQLQVLQGLCRYNAQISAPPQETGVPDALVPIDPLSPQVTLQPGETAAVWVSLNVPCGQPPGLYEGEIFITAVKTELDSRTESLPKSEKYRLYRELRSCLDLTGPRDYSSPEEMVQRLTSASSALRRVLDNPALQDCQENNGFGDMMDEDVMNNVSVRLKLSLTVWDFTLPVTPSLPAVFGISETVIEDRFCLEHGTEGWYSALDHHFRWLLQYRISPFFCRWGDSMRILAYTCPWPADHPKANEYYSDPRLAAYAVPYAPILSCTDAAKNSLRREVEILKSKPHWSKAYFYLWDEPLNVEQYDMICNISNELRSYAPDVRILTTYYCGPSGSELAPSTFEAFVKVPNVLRPHTQIFCTSEWVLGTREDLVKDIIAELRPDLGEVLQSALKRTSCFQIVLQAYSLLFPNSTVPINILFFLIYL
;
A
#
# COMPACT_ATOMS: atom_id res chain seq x y z
N MET A 1 16.06 15.94 33.53
CA MET A 1 16.59 16.08 32.16
C MET A 1 15.41 16.48 31.28
N LYS A 2 15.55 17.53 30.48
CA LYS A 2 14.42 18.23 29.82
C LYS A 2 14.31 17.77 28.36
N GLY A 3 13.19 17.17 27.97
CA GLY A 3 12.88 16.86 26.56
C GLY A 3 12.44 18.11 25.80
N LYS A 4 12.58 18.10 24.46
CA LYS A 4 12.04 19.13 23.57
C LYS A 4 10.95 18.53 22.69
N VAL A 5 9.92 19.32 22.39
CA VAL A 5 8.82 18.92 21.49
C VAL A 5 8.92 19.73 20.21
N PHE A 6 8.81 19.10 19.05
CA PHE A 6 8.89 19.78 17.76
C PHE A 6 7.55 19.73 17.03
N LYS A 7 7.09 20.84 16.46
CA LYS A 7 5.87 20.95 15.64
C LYS A 7 6.23 21.28 14.18
N LEU A 8 5.51 20.68 13.24
CA LEU A 8 5.72 20.89 11.81
C LEU A 8 4.55 21.65 11.17
N LEU A 9 4.85 22.67 10.37
CA LEU A 9 3.88 23.44 9.59
C LEU A 9 4.35 23.58 8.13
N TYR A 10 3.44 23.43 7.17
CA TYR A 10 3.73 23.52 5.73
C TYR A 10 2.94 24.66 5.07
N GLY A 11 3.61 25.44 4.22
CA GLY A 11 3.01 26.51 3.41
C GLY A 11 3.57 26.54 1.98
N GLN A 12 2.71 26.85 1.00
CA GLN A 12 3.03 26.77 -0.44
C GLN A 12 2.80 28.10 -1.16
N ARG A 13 3.65 28.44 -2.15
CA ARG A 13 3.46 29.57 -3.08
C ARG A 13 3.80 29.19 -4.52
N PHE A 14 2.94 29.52 -5.47
CA PHE A 14 3.18 29.29 -6.90
C PHE A 14 3.73 30.55 -7.58
N ARG A 15 4.72 30.40 -8.47
CA ARG A 15 5.23 31.48 -9.33
C ARG A 15 5.15 31.06 -10.79
N GLY A 16 4.05 31.39 -11.46
CA GLY A 16 3.86 31.18 -12.91
C GLY A 16 3.03 32.29 -13.54
N GLN A 17 3.22 32.52 -14.85
CA GLN A 17 2.44 33.47 -15.63
C GLN A 17 1.14 32.80 -16.12
N LEU A 18 0.04 32.92 -15.37
CA LEU A 18 -1.24 33.48 -15.84
C LEU A 18 -2.33 33.41 -14.73
N GLN A 19 -3.27 34.32 -14.88
CA GLN A 19 -4.39 34.69 -14.02
C GLN A 19 -5.44 33.60 -13.79
N VAL A 20 -5.99 33.63 -12.57
CA VAL A 20 -7.37 33.25 -12.18
C VAL A 20 -7.78 31.82 -12.51
N LEU A 21 -7.69 30.97 -11.49
CA LEU A 21 -8.83 30.18 -11.00
C LEU A 21 -8.59 29.88 -9.53
N GLN A 22 -9.59 30.17 -8.69
CA GLN A 22 -9.66 29.81 -7.27
C GLN A 22 -9.76 28.28 -7.12
N GLY A 23 -8.68 27.58 -7.42
CA GLY A 23 -8.47 26.18 -7.09
C GLY A 23 -7.13 26.10 -6.39
N LEU A 24 -7.13 25.90 -5.08
CA LEU A 24 -5.96 25.62 -4.27
C LEU A 24 -5.11 24.52 -4.94
N CYS A 25 -4.01 24.89 -5.61
CA CYS A 25 -2.98 23.96 -6.05
C CYS A 25 -2.36 23.34 -4.80
N ARG A 26 -2.90 22.19 -4.37
CA ARG A 26 -2.48 21.48 -3.16
C ARG A 26 -1.69 20.24 -3.56
N TYR A 27 -0.40 20.24 -3.28
CA TYR A 27 0.31 18.99 -3.02
C TYR A 27 -0.02 18.58 -1.59
N ASN A 28 -0.41 17.32 -1.38
CA ASN A 28 -0.55 16.79 -0.03
C ASN A 28 0.82 16.33 0.45
N ALA A 29 1.32 16.95 1.52
CA ALA A 29 2.52 16.53 2.22
C ALA A 29 2.12 15.57 3.35
N GLN A 30 2.54 14.31 3.26
CA GLN A 30 2.44 13.37 4.37
C GLN A 30 3.76 13.35 5.11
N ILE A 31 3.70 13.51 6.43
CA ILE A 31 4.88 13.56 7.29
C ILE A 31 4.88 12.32 8.18
N SER A 32 6.02 11.63 8.22
CA SER A 32 6.22 10.45 9.06
C SER A 32 7.48 10.58 9.92
N ALA A 33 7.48 9.98 11.11
CA ALA A 33 8.67 9.88 11.98
C ALA A 33 8.90 8.42 12.37
N PRO A 34 10.16 7.95 12.45
CA PRO A 34 10.46 6.59 12.87
C PRO A 34 10.18 6.40 14.38
N PRO A 35 9.76 5.20 14.79
CA PRO A 35 9.68 4.83 16.19
C PRO A 35 11.07 4.89 16.81
N GLN A 36 11.16 5.45 18.01
CA GLN A 36 12.41 5.69 18.73
C GLN A 36 13.09 4.39 19.23
N GLU A 37 12.44 3.23 19.10
CA GLU A 37 12.82 2.01 19.83
C GLU A 37 13.99 1.21 19.22
N THR A 38 14.38 1.40 17.95
CA THR A 38 15.31 0.47 17.29
C THR A 38 16.60 1.07 16.73
N GLY A 39 16.85 2.38 16.86
CA GLY A 39 18.08 3.02 16.36
C GLY A 39 18.26 2.98 14.83
N VAL A 40 17.36 2.34 14.09
CA VAL A 40 17.30 2.29 12.63
C VAL A 40 15.99 2.97 12.20
N PRO A 41 16.02 4.03 11.36
CA PRO A 41 14.82 4.72 10.90
C PRO A 41 14.13 3.92 9.78
N ASP A 42 13.61 2.74 10.12
CA ASP A 42 13.09 1.76 9.14
C ASP A 42 11.56 1.88 8.91
N ALA A 43 10.84 2.54 9.83
CA ALA A 43 9.39 2.73 9.74
C ALA A 43 9.03 4.19 9.48
N LEU A 44 8.22 4.43 8.44
CA LEU A 44 7.63 5.74 8.19
C LEU A 44 6.24 5.83 8.83
N VAL A 45 6.19 5.80 10.16
CA VAL A 45 4.93 5.97 10.91
C VAL A 45 4.40 7.39 10.64
N PRO A 46 3.23 7.58 10.01
CA PRO A 46 2.65 8.89 9.83
C PRO A 46 2.52 9.59 11.18
N ILE A 47 2.97 10.84 11.23
CA ILE A 47 2.69 11.67 12.39
C ILE A 47 1.18 11.88 12.43
N ASP A 48 0.58 11.65 13.59
CA ASP A 48 -0.86 11.85 13.79
C ASP A 48 -1.21 13.30 13.38
N PRO A 49 -2.10 13.52 12.39
CA PRO A 49 -2.50 14.86 12.00
C PRO A 49 -3.20 15.62 13.13
N LEU A 50 -3.76 14.92 14.12
CA LEU A 50 -4.36 15.52 15.32
C LEU A 50 -3.31 15.88 16.38
N SER A 51 -2.09 15.34 16.28
CA SER A 51 -0.96 15.61 17.16
C SER A 51 0.34 15.67 16.36
N PRO A 52 0.60 16.74 15.58
CA PRO A 52 1.73 16.86 14.66
C PRO A 52 3.05 17.18 15.40
N GLN A 53 3.38 16.38 16.41
CA GLN A 53 4.47 16.62 17.34
C GLN A 53 5.37 15.40 17.51
N VAL A 54 6.68 15.63 17.59
CA VAL A 54 7.68 14.62 17.93
C VAL A 54 8.45 15.07 19.15
N THR A 55 8.58 14.19 20.15
CA THR A 55 9.32 14.46 21.39
C THR A 55 10.72 13.88 21.27
N LEU A 56 11.77 14.66 21.56
CA LEU A 56 13.15 14.21 21.55
C LEU A 56 13.81 14.41 22.92
N GLN A 57 14.53 13.39 23.39
CA GLN A 57 15.38 13.47 24.57
C GLN A 57 16.79 14.00 24.24
N PRO A 58 17.51 14.55 25.22
CA PRO A 58 18.90 14.97 25.02
C PRO A 58 19.78 13.82 24.51
N GLY A 59 20.48 14.04 23.40
CA GLY A 59 21.34 13.03 22.77
C GLY A 59 20.65 12.16 21.72
N GLU A 60 19.34 12.28 21.53
CA GLU A 60 18.60 11.56 20.49
C GLU A 60 18.62 12.29 19.15
N THR A 61 18.53 11.51 18.07
CA THR A 61 18.31 11.99 16.71
C THR A 61 17.02 11.36 16.18
N ALA A 62 16.14 12.16 15.59
CA ALA A 62 14.98 11.67 14.85
C ALA A 62 15.00 12.17 13.41
N ALA A 63 14.59 11.29 12.51
CA ALA A 63 14.36 11.64 11.11
C ALA A 63 12.88 11.96 10.88
N VAL A 64 12.59 12.77 9.88
CA VAL A 64 11.22 13.02 9.43
C VAL A 64 11.17 12.79 7.92
N TRP A 65 10.23 11.98 7.47
CA TRP A 65 10.00 11.72 6.07
C TRP A 65 8.87 12.59 5.55
N VAL A 66 9.05 13.17 4.37
CA VAL A 66 8.07 14.05 3.73
C VAL A 66 7.76 13.48 2.35
N SER A 67 6.52 13.01 2.17
CA SER A 67 6.02 12.54 0.87
C SER A 67 5.26 13.65 0.17
N LEU A 68 5.68 14.02 -1.05
CA LEU A 68 5.01 15.01 -1.88
C LEU A 68 4.22 14.33 -3.00
N ASN A 69 2.90 14.40 -2.95
CA ASN A 69 2.03 13.83 -3.99
C ASN A 69 1.67 14.90 -5.03
N VAL A 70 2.17 14.75 -6.27
CA VAL A 70 1.83 15.58 -7.43
C VAL A 70 0.53 15.08 -8.07
N PRO A 71 -0.57 15.87 -8.06
CA PRO A 71 -1.82 15.48 -8.70
C PRO A 71 -1.67 15.28 -10.20
N CYS A 72 -2.48 14.38 -10.77
CA CYS A 72 -2.62 14.27 -12.21
C CYS A 72 -3.17 15.59 -12.79
N GLY A 73 -2.59 16.06 -13.89
CA GLY A 73 -2.96 17.33 -14.52
C GLY A 73 -2.36 18.58 -13.87
N GLN A 74 -1.44 18.43 -12.89
CA GLN A 74 -0.69 19.56 -12.36
C GLN A 74 0.12 20.25 -13.47
N PRO A 75 0.01 21.58 -13.65
CA PRO A 75 0.75 22.27 -14.70
C PRO A 75 2.27 22.11 -14.55
N PRO A 76 3.01 21.92 -15.65
CA PRO A 76 4.46 21.89 -15.60
C PRO A 76 5.04 23.24 -15.13
N GLY A 77 6.13 23.19 -14.39
CA GLY A 77 6.79 24.39 -13.89
C GLY A 77 7.53 24.18 -12.57
N LEU A 78 8.14 25.26 -12.10
CA LEU A 78 8.83 25.30 -10.80
C LEU A 78 7.86 25.69 -9.69
N TYR A 79 7.75 24.84 -8.68
CA TYR A 79 6.97 25.07 -7.48
C TYR A 79 7.90 25.30 -6.30
N GLU A 80 7.61 26.33 -5.51
CA GLU A 80 8.36 26.65 -4.31
C GLU A 80 7.46 26.47 -3.08
N GLY A 81 7.99 25.80 -2.06
CA GLY A 81 7.29 25.54 -0.80
C GLY A 81 8.23 25.69 0.37
N GLU A 82 7.65 25.78 1.56
CA GLU A 82 8.42 25.94 2.78
C GLU A 82 7.88 25.03 3.88
N ILE A 83 8.81 24.38 4.58
CA ILE A 83 8.54 23.58 5.76
C ILE A 83 9.12 24.31 6.97
N PHE A 84 8.29 24.52 7.98
CA PHE A 84 8.67 25.14 9.25
C PHE A 84 8.71 24.07 10.33
N ILE A 85 9.89 23.88 10.92
CA ILE A 85 10.11 23.01 12.08
C ILE A 85 10.29 23.92 13.29
N THR A 86 9.35 23.92 14.22
CA THR A 86 9.43 24.71 15.44
C THR A 86 9.75 23.82 16.63
N ALA A 87 10.73 24.20 17.44
CA ALA A 87 11.00 23.55 18.72
C ALA A 87 10.30 24.33 19.84
N VAL A 88 9.51 23.64 20.65
CA VAL A 88 8.91 24.16 21.88
C VAL A 88 9.53 23.41 23.05
N LYS A 89 10.09 24.16 24.00
CA LYS A 89 10.58 23.60 25.26
C LYS A 89 9.37 23.32 26.14
N THR A 90 9.14 22.06 26.49
CA THR A 90 8.10 21.70 27.46
C THR A 90 8.54 22.16 28.84
N GLU A 91 8.10 23.35 29.26
CA GLU A 91 8.11 23.70 30.67
C GLU A 91 6.92 22.99 31.32
N LEU A 92 7.19 22.21 32.37
CA LEU A 92 6.23 21.32 33.03
C LEU A 92 5.03 22.08 33.65
N ASP A 93 5.05 23.41 33.63
CA ASP A 93 4.09 24.27 34.34
C ASP A 93 2.97 24.83 33.47
N SER A 94 2.89 24.46 32.19
CA SER A 94 1.65 24.60 31.41
C SER A 94 1.16 23.24 30.97
N ARG A 95 0.48 22.54 31.89
CA ARG A 95 -0.74 21.86 31.44
C ARG A 95 -1.59 22.94 30.80
N THR A 96 -1.49 23.13 29.48
CA THR A 96 -2.70 23.40 28.73
C THR A 96 -3.59 22.24 29.12
N GLU A 97 -4.56 22.48 30.00
CA GLU A 97 -5.53 21.48 30.39
C GLU A 97 -6.25 21.09 29.11
N SER A 98 -5.70 20.09 28.42
CA SER A 98 -6.38 19.47 27.31
C SER A 98 -7.71 19.04 27.89
N LEU A 99 -8.82 19.51 27.29
CA LEU A 99 -10.16 19.24 27.79
C LEU A 99 -10.24 17.80 28.32
N PRO A 100 -10.70 17.59 29.56
CA PRO A 100 -10.95 16.27 30.09
C PRO A 100 -11.62 15.40 29.03
N LYS A 101 -11.23 14.13 28.90
CA LYS A 101 -11.77 13.23 27.86
C LYS A 101 -13.30 13.24 27.78
N SER A 102 -13.97 13.47 28.91
CA SER A 102 -15.42 13.66 29.04
C SER A 102 -15.97 14.89 28.31
N GLU A 103 -15.26 16.02 28.33
CA GLU A 103 -15.65 17.25 27.64
C GLU A 103 -15.36 17.18 26.14
N LYS A 104 -14.24 16.57 25.72
CA LYS A 104 -13.98 16.29 24.30
C LYS A 104 -15.05 15.37 23.71
N TYR A 105 -15.45 14.34 24.46
CA TYR A 105 -16.51 13.42 24.04
C TYR A 105 -17.89 14.09 23.98
N ARG A 106 -18.16 15.07 24.86
CA ARG A 106 -19.37 15.91 24.79
C ARG A 106 -19.38 16.77 23.54
N LEU A 107 -18.31 17.50 23.26
CA LEU A 107 -18.18 18.34 22.06
C LEU A 107 -18.30 17.52 20.77
N TYR A 108 -17.65 16.35 20.72
CA TYR A 108 -17.77 15.43 19.59
C TYR A 108 -19.22 14.95 19.38
N ARG A 109 -19.93 14.61 20.46
CA ARG A 109 -21.34 14.21 20.40
C ARG A 109 -22.23 15.36 19.92
N GLU A 110 -22.00 16.58 20.38
CA GLU A 110 -22.78 17.76 19.97
C GLU A 110 -22.55 18.11 18.49
N LEU A 111 -21.31 18.08 18.02
CA LEU A 111 -20.98 18.31 16.61
C LEU A 111 -21.55 17.22 15.70
N ARG A 112 -21.45 15.94 16.13
CA ARG A 112 -22.03 14.82 15.39
C ARG A 112 -23.55 14.90 15.34
N SER A 113 -24.20 15.29 16.45
CA SER A 113 -25.63 15.55 16.47
C SER A 113 -26.05 16.68 15.53
N CYS A 114 -25.22 17.72 15.32
CA CYS A 114 -25.51 18.77 14.35
C CYS A 114 -25.42 18.27 12.90
N LEU A 115 -24.47 17.39 12.61
CA LEU A 115 -24.34 16.74 11.30
C LEU A 115 -25.52 15.80 11.02
N ASP A 116 -25.94 15.03 12.02
CA ASP A 116 -27.09 14.12 11.91
C ASP A 116 -28.42 14.88 11.71
N LEU A 117 -28.54 16.10 12.28
CA LEU A 117 -29.71 16.98 12.11
C LEU A 117 -29.75 17.67 10.73
N THR A 118 -28.61 17.80 10.05
CA THR A 118 -28.48 18.48 8.75
C THR A 118 -28.34 17.51 7.58
N GLY A 119 -28.31 16.20 7.84
CA GLY A 119 -28.27 15.16 6.82
C GLY A 119 -29.52 15.14 5.92
N PRO A 120 -29.37 14.78 4.64
CA PRO A 120 -30.50 14.70 3.71
C PRO A 120 -31.48 13.60 4.14
N ARG A 121 -32.77 13.94 4.23
CA ARG A 121 -33.88 12.99 4.45
C ARG A 121 -34.98 13.25 3.43
N ASP A 122 -35.46 12.18 2.81
CA ASP A 122 -36.34 12.21 1.62
C ASP A 122 -37.74 12.80 1.83
N TYR A 123 -38.13 13.17 3.06
CA TYR A 123 -39.44 13.76 3.34
C TYR A 123 -39.37 14.77 4.50
N SER A 124 -38.97 16.02 4.22
CA SER A 124 -38.95 17.12 5.20
C SER A 124 -39.71 18.32 4.66
N SER A 125 -40.69 18.86 5.41
CA SER A 125 -41.38 20.09 5.02
C SER A 125 -40.45 21.31 5.12
N PRO A 126 -40.70 22.41 4.38
CA PRO A 126 -39.87 23.61 4.43
C PRO A 126 -39.74 24.22 5.84
N GLU A 127 -40.82 24.16 6.62
CA GLU A 127 -40.87 24.66 8.01
C GLU A 127 -40.02 23.82 8.96
N GLU A 128 -40.03 22.49 8.80
CA GLU A 128 -39.17 21.60 9.56
C GLU A 128 -37.69 21.79 9.23
N MET A 129 -37.38 22.08 7.97
CA MET A 129 -36.00 22.35 7.54
C MET A 129 -35.45 23.62 8.18
N VAL A 130 -36.25 24.70 8.21
CA VAL A 130 -35.89 25.96 8.87
C VAL A 130 -35.70 25.76 10.37
N GLN A 131 -36.57 24.99 11.03
CA GLN A 131 -36.44 24.69 12.46
C GLN A 131 -35.15 23.90 12.75
N ARG A 132 -34.81 22.90 11.94
CA ARG A 132 -33.59 22.09 12.08
C ARG A 132 -32.32 22.93 11.85
N LEU A 133 -32.31 23.78 10.83
CA LEU A 133 -31.22 24.72 10.57
C LEU A 133 -31.02 25.70 11.73
N THR A 134 -32.12 26.20 12.31
CA THR A 134 -32.09 27.10 13.47
C THR A 134 -31.55 26.37 14.71
N SER A 135 -31.97 25.13 14.96
CA SER A 135 -31.47 24.30 16.05
C SER A 135 -29.98 23.97 15.89
N ALA A 136 -29.53 23.57 14.70
CA ALA A 136 -28.12 23.33 14.41
C ALA A 136 -27.27 24.60 14.55
N SER A 137 -27.77 25.75 14.06
CA SER A 137 -27.09 27.05 14.19
C SER A 137 -26.92 27.47 15.65
N SER A 138 -27.95 27.27 16.49
CA SER A 138 -27.88 27.60 17.92
C SER A 138 -26.97 26.65 18.72
N ALA A 139 -26.87 25.37 18.33
CA ALA A 139 -25.92 24.43 18.90
C ALA A 139 -24.47 24.79 18.49
N LEU A 140 -24.24 25.11 17.22
CA LEU A 140 -22.92 25.56 16.75
C LEU A 140 -22.48 26.86 17.41
N ARG A 141 -23.39 27.82 17.60
CA ARG A 141 -23.07 29.09 18.28
C ARG A 141 -22.65 28.84 19.74
N ARG A 142 -23.34 27.95 20.47
CA ARG A 142 -22.92 27.53 21.82
C ARG A 142 -21.57 26.81 21.87
N VAL A 143 -21.25 26.02 20.83
CA VAL A 143 -19.92 25.39 20.73
C VAL A 143 -18.85 26.46 20.49
N LEU A 144 -19.10 27.44 19.63
CA LEU A 144 -18.17 28.55 19.35
C LEU A 144 -17.98 29.49 20.53
N ASP A 145 -19.01 29.69 21.35
CA ASP A 145 -18.96 30.50 22.58
C ASP A 145 -18.30 29.76 23.76
N ASN A 146 -17.79 28.54 23.55
CA ASN A 146 -17.10 27.79 24.60
C ASN A 146 -15.72 28.45 24.89
N PRO A 147 -15.42 28.82 26.14
CA PRO A 147 -14.16 29.48 26.51
C PRO A 147 -12.91 28.67 26.11
N ALA A 148 -13.01 27.34 26.02
CA ALA A 148 -11.92 26.49 25.54
C ALA A 148 -11.60 26.62 24.04
N LEU A 149 -12.50 27.20 23.26
CA LEU A 149 -12.31 27.51 21.83
C LEU A 149 -11.94 28.99 21.61
N GLN A 150 -12.17 29.87 22.60
CA GLN A 150 -11.73 31.27 22.56
C GLN A 150 -10.20 31.41 22.65
N ASP A 151 -9.52 30.47 23.32
CA ASP A 151 -8.03 30.40 23.31
C ASP A 151 -7.44 30.16 21.91
N CYS A 152 -8.26 29.80 20.92
CA CYS A 152 -7.84 29.67 19.52
C CYS A 152 -7.95 30.98 18.72
N GLN A 153 -8.52 32.04 19.29
CA GLN A 153 -8.74 33.34 18.64
C GLN A 153 -8.23 34.49 19.53
N GLU A 154 -6.92 34.68 19.61
CA GLU A 154 -6.24 35.99 19.67
C GLU A 154 -4.74 35.78 19.93
N ASN A 155 -3.93 35.90 18.89
CA ASN A 155 -2.55 36.37 18.99
C ASN A 155 -2.08 36.89 17.61
N ASN A 156 -2.86 37.83 17.06
CA ASN A 156 -2.44 38.73 15.98
C ASN A 156 -2.34 40.18 16.51
N GLY A 157 -1.92 40.35 17.75
CA GLY A 157 -1.58 41.65 18.31
C GLY A 157 -0.09 41.94 18.09
N PHE A 158 0.22 42.92 17.24
CA PHE A 158 1.51 43.62 17.26
C PHE A 158 1.66 44.31 18.63
N GLY A 159 2.24 43.60 19.61
CA GLY A 159 2.66 44.15 20.89
C GLY A 159 4.18 44.05 20.99
N ASP A 160 4.84 45.17 21.29
CA ASP A 160 6.28 45.26 21.56
C ASP A 160 6.71 44.14 22.52
N MET A 161 7.37 43.11 22.00
CA MET A 161 7.98 42.06 22.79
C MET A 161 9.45 42.41 23.02
N MET A 162 9.82 42.52 24.29
CA MET A 162 11.21 42.72 24.72
C MET A 162 12.09 41.59 24.19
N ASP A 163 13.33 41.92 23.80
CA ASP A 163 14.31 41.03 23.15
C ASP A 163 14.62 39.71 23.91
N GLU A 164 14.26 39.58 25.19
CA GLU A 164 14.51 38.37 25.97
C GLU A 164 13.51 37.22 25.73
N ASP A 165 12.31 37.49 25.22
CA ASP A 165 11.31 36.43 24.89
C ASP A 165 11.53 35.78 23.52
N VAL A 166 12.41 36.36 22.69
CA VAL A 166 12.72 35.89 21.34
C VAL A 166 13.51 34.56 21.35
N MET A 167 14.06 34.16 22.50
CA MET A 167 15.02 33.05 22.60
C MET A 167 14.43 31.66 22.83
N ASN A 168 13.11 31.49 22.97
CA ASN A 168 12.52 30.19 23.34
C ASN A 168 11.83 29.40 22.20
N ASN A 169 11.62 29.99 21.02
CA ASN A 169 11.05 29.29 19.85
C ASN A 169 12.02 29.31 18.67
N VAL A 170 13.00 28.41 18.70
CA VAL A 170 13.87 28.20 17.53
C VAL A 170 13.05 27.54 16.44
N SER A 171 12.79 28.28 15.37
CA SER A 171 12.14 27.77 14.15
C SER A 171 13.17 27.63 13.04
N VAL A 172 13.19 26.45 12.40
CA VAL A 172 13.98 26.19 11.20
C VAL A 172 13.04 26.23 10.01
N ARG A 173 13.40 27.03 9.00
CA ARG A 173 12.68 27.16 7.74
C ARG A 173 13.45 26.46 6.64
N LEU A 174 12.87 25.39 6.10
CA LEU A 174 13.42 24.63 4.98
C LEU A 174 12.70 25.06 3.70
N LYS A 175 13.45 25.51 2.69
CA LYS A 175 12.91 25.81 1.37
C LYS A 175 12.92 24.54 0.52
N LEU A 176 11.83 24.29 -0.20
CA LEU A 176 11.67 23.20 -1.13
C LEU A 176 11.40 23.76 -2.53
N SER A 177 12.08 23.20 -3.51
CA SER A 177 11.86 23.49 -4.93
C SER A 177 11.52 22.19 -5.64
N LEU A 178 10.35 22.12 -6.25
CA LEU A 178 9.85 20.97 -7.00
C LEU A 178 9.65 21.36 -8.46
N THR A 179 10.35 20.69 -9.37
CA THR A 179 10.12 20.86 -10.82
C THR A 179 9.14 19.81 -11.30
N VAL A 180 7.97 20.26 -11.77
CA VAL A 180 6.99 19.39 -12.45
C VAL A 180 7.27 19.48 -13.95
N TRP A 181 7.57 18.33 -14.54
CA TRP A 181 7.84 18.21 -15.97
C TRP A 181 6.55 17.98 -16.74
N ASP A 182 6.56 18.30 -18.03
CA ASP A 182 5.42 18.13 -18.93
C ASP A 182 5.28 16.68 -19.39
N PHE A 183 5.07 15.77 -18.44
CA PHE A 183 4.67 14.39 -18.69
C PHE A 183 3.80 13.88 -17.55
N THR A 184 2.94 12.91 -17.87
CA THR A 184 2.09 12.25 -16.87
C THR A 184 2.55 10.81 -16.69
N LEU A 185 2.70 10.40 -15.42
CA LEU A 185 2.90 8.99 -15.11
C LEU A 185 1.64 8.20 -15.47
N PRO A 186 1.73 7.14 -16.28
CA PRO A 186 0.57 6.41 -16.74
C PRO A 186 -0.19 5.80 -15.56
N VAL A 187 -1.51 5.69 -15.69
CA VAL A 187 -2.35 5.06 -14.66
C VAL A 187 -2.02 3.57 -14.56
N THR A 188 -1.96 2.90 -15.72
CA THR A 188 -1.47 1.54 -15.84
C THR A 188 0.05 1.55 -15.95
N PRO A 189 0.78 0.85 -15.06
CA PRO A 189 2.22 0.68 -15.19
C PRO A 189 2.61 0.13 -16.56
N SER A 190 3.63 0.72 -17.19
CA SER A 190 4.23 0.17 -18.41
C SER A 190 5.07 -1.07 -18.15
N LEU A 191 5.61 -1.19 -16.94
CA LEU A 191 6.30 -2.38 -16.45
C LEU A 191 5.42 -3.02 -15.35
N PRO A 192 4.74 -4.13 -15.66
CA PRO A 192 4.00 -4.88 -14.65
C PRO A 192 4.95 -5.33 -13.53
N ALA A 193 4.59 -5.03 -12.28
CA ALA A 193 5.29 -5.51 -11.11
C ALA A 193 4.26 -6.06 -10.15
N VAL A 194 4.42 -7.32 -9.75
CA VAL A 194 3.56 -7.99 -8.79
C VAL A 194 4.27 -8.17 -7.45
N PHE A 195 3.55 -7.96 -6.36
CA PHE A 195 4.04 -8.12 -4.99
C PHE A 195 3.22 -9.18 -4.27
N GLY A 196 3.89 -10.27 -3.89
CA GLY A 196 3.36 -11.35 -3.07
C GLY A 196 3.36 -10.97 -1.60
N ILE A 197 2.21 -11.15 -0.97
CA ILE A 197 1.99 -10.93 0.46
C ILE A 197 1.55 -12.24 1.11
N SER A 198 2.29 -12.70 2.12
CA SER A 198 1.88 -13.87 2.88
C SER A 198 0.63 -13.58 3.71
N GLU A 199 -0.50 -14.25 3.42
CA GLU A 199 -1.74 -14.05 4.17
C GLU A 199 -1.62 -14.52 5.62
N THR A 200 -0.85 -15.57 5.87
CA THR A 200 -0.63 -16.12 7.22
C THR A 200 0.05 -15.12 8.13
N VAL A 201 0.91 -14.27 7.57
CA VAL A 201 1.55 -13.21 8.33
C VAL A 201 0.54 -12.13 8.70
N ILE A 202 -0.39 -11.79 7.81
CA ILE A 202 -1.48 -10.86 8.11
C ILE A 202 -2.37 -11.45 9.23
N GLU A 203 -2.73 -12.73 9.10
CA GLU A 203 -3.52 -13.46 10.10
C GLU A 203 -2.87 -13.43 11.49
N ASP A 204 -1.61 -13.89 11.58
CA ASP A 204 -0.84 -13.92 12.82
C ASP A 204 -0.68 -12.53 13.42
N ARG A 205 -0.44 -11.54 12.56
CA ARG A 205 -0.14 -10.17 12.98
C ARG A 205 -1.35 -9.46 13.58
N PHE A 206 -2.50 -9.63 12.95
CA PHE A 206 -3.71 -8.93 13.34
C PHE A 206 -4.66 -9.82 14.17
N CYS A 207 -4.21 -11.03 14.53
CA CYS A 207 -5.00 -12.05 15.21
C CYS A 207 -6.32 -12.32 14.49
N LEU A 208 -6.27 -12.44 13.16
CA LEU A 208 -7.45 -12.61 12.31
C LEU A 208 -7.62 -14.09 11.97
N GLU A 209 -8.86 -14.56 12.06
CA GLU A 209 -9.23 -15.89 11.59
C GLU A 209 -9.54 -15.84 10.08
N HIS A 210 -9.03 -16.84 9.35
CA HIS A 210 -9.15 -16.94 7.90
C HIS A 210 -10.62 -16.96 7.45
N GLY A 211 -10.97 -16.14 6.46
CA GLY A 211 -12.33 -16.04 5.93
C GLY A 211 -13.32 -15.20 6.76
N THR A 212 -12.88 -14.59 7.86
CA THR A 212 -13.71 -13.62 8.60
C THR A 212 -13.78 -12.26 7.90
N GLU A 213 -14.77 -11.43 8.23
CA GLU A 213 -14.87 -10.05 7.73
C GLU A 213 -13.61 -9.23 8.01
N GLY A 214 -13.00 -9.43 9.19
CA GLY A 214 -11.74 -8.77 9.55
C GLY A 214 -10.59 -9.16 8.63
N TRP A 215 -10.52 -10.44 8.25
CA TRP A 215 -9.56 -10.96 7.28
C TRP A 215 -9.75 -10.36 5.89
N TYR A 216 -10.98 -10.38 5.35
CA TYR A 216 -11.29 -9.74 4.06
C TYR A 216 -10.94 -8.24 4.05
N SER A 217 -11.30 -7.53 5.12
CA SER A 217 -11.00 -6.10 5.28
C SER A 217 -9.50 -5.83 5.32
N ALA A 218 -8.73 -6.66 6.03
CA ALA A 218 -7.28 -6.54 6.07
C ALA A 218 -6.64 -6.74 4.70
N LEU A 219 -7.07 -7.76 3.93
CA LEU A 219 -6.58 -7.98 2.57
C LEU A 219 -6.95 -6.83 1.62
N ASP A 220 -8.19 -6.33 1.68
CA ASP A 220 -8.64 -5.18 0.86
C ASP A 220 -7.86 -3.91 1.14
N HIS A 221 -7.54 -3.65 2.42
CA HIS A 221 -6.67 -2.55 2.78
C HIS A 221 -5.26 -2.66 2.19
N HIS A 222 -4.62 -3.83 2.27
CA HIS A 222 -3.30 -4.05 1.66
C HIS A 222 -3.36 -3.92 0.13
N PHE A 223 -4.42 -4.47 -0.49
CA PHE A 223 -4.65 -4.37 -1.92
C PHE A 223 -4.74 -2.92 -2.38
N ARG A 224 -5.63 -2.14 -1.77
CA ARG A 224 -5.83 -0.72 -2.11
C ARG A 224 -4.58 0.11 -1.88
N TRP A 225 -3.86 -0.16 -0.80
CA TRP A 225 -2.64 0.56 -0.46
C TRP A 225 -1.53 0.34 -1.50
N LEU A 226 -1.26 -0.91 -1.91
CA LEU A 226 -0.29 -1.20 -2.97
C LEU A 226 -0.69 -0.60 -4.33
N LEU A 227 -1.98 -0.61 -4.66
CA LEU A 227 -2.49 0.01 -5.89
C LEU A 227 -2.32 1.53 -5.93
N GLN A 228 -2.22 2.24 -4.80
CA GLN A 228 -1.87 3.67 -4.81
C GLN A 228 -0.50 3.93 -5.42
N TYR A 229 0.42 2.98 -5.23
CA TYR A 229 1.76 2.98 -5.83
C TYR A 229 1.79 2.25 -7.19
N ARG A 230 0.62 1.84 -7.70
CA ARG A 230 0.46 1.04 -8.93
C ARG A 230 1.26 -0.27 -8.90
N ILE A 231 1.44 -0.83 -7.70
CA ILE A 231 2.02 -2.15 -7.51
C ILE A 231 0.87 -3.15 -7.53
N SER A 232 1.00 -4.24 -8.29
CA SER A 232 -0.06 -5.25 -8.41
C SER A 232 0.05 -6.29 -7.29
N PRO A 233 -0.81 -6.30 -6.27
CA PRO A 233 -0.73 -7.25 -5.18
C PRO A 233 -1.18 -8.66 -5.60
N PHE A 234 -0.57 -9.68 -5.02
CA PHE A 234 -1.18 -10.98 -4.83
C PHE A 234 -0.96 -11.46 -3.39
N PHE A 235 -1.91 -12.21 -2.87
CA PHE A 235 -1.81 -12.90 -1.61
C PHE A 235 -1.38 -14.33 -1.86
N CYS A 236 -0.65 -14.90 -0.91
CA CYS A 236 -0.21 -16.28 -1.03
C CYS A 236 -0.19 -17.01 0.30
N ARG A 237 -0.42 -18.32 0.20
CA ARG A 237 -0.22 -19.31 1.26
C ARG A 237 0.57 -20.48 0.70
N TRP A 238 1.66 -20.85 1.38
CA TRP A 238 2.40 -22.06 1.07
C TRP A 238 1.69 -23.27 1.68
N GLY A 239 1.51 -24.30 0.86
CA GLY A 239 1.16 -25.64 1.29
C GLY A 239 2.40 -26.52 1.36
N ASP A 240 2.16 -27.83 1.36
CA ASP A 240 3.22 -28.83 1.40
C ASP A 240 4.15 -28.72 0.18
N SER A 241 5.44 -28.99 0.40
CA SER A 241 6.46 -29.09 -0.66
C SER A 241 6.55 -27.85 -1.57
N MET A 242 6.42 -26.65 -1.01
CA MET A 242 6.49 -25.35 -1.71
C MET A 242 5.39 -25.11 -2.76
N ARG A 243 4.31 -25.90 -2.73
CA ARG A 243 3.10 -25.58 -3.47
C ARG A 243 2.54 -24.25 -2.96
N ILE A 244 2.12 -23.37 -3.87
CA ILE A 244 1.65 -22.03 -3.48
C ILE A 244 0.22 -21.81 -3.96
N LEU A 245 -0.68 -21.47 -3.04
CA LEU A 245 -1.98 -20.91 -3.37
C LEU A 245 -1.81 -19.40 -3.51
N ALA A 246 -1.74 -18.90 -4.74
CA ALA A 246 -1.60 -17.48 -5.04
C ALA A 246 -2.88 -16.92 -5.66
N TYR A 247 -3.31 -15.75 -5.19
CA TYR A 247 -4.53 -15.10 -5.68
C TYR A 247 -4.51 -13.59 -5.40
N THR A 248 -5.08 -12.77 -6.29
CA THR A 248 -5.15 -11.32 -6.07
C THR A 248 -6.46 -10.87 -5.39
N CYS A 249 -7.59 -11.51 -5.70
CA CYS A 249 -8.87 -11.21 -5.06
C CYS A 249 -9.27 -12.35 -4.11
N PRO A 250 -9.56 -12.07 -2.82
CA PRO A 250 -10.01 -13.10 -1.88
C PRO A 250 -11.46 -13.54 -2.13
N TRP A 251 -12.24 -12.77 -2.89
CA TRP A 251 -13.60 -13.14 -3.27
C TRP A 251 -13.62 -13.95 -4.58
N PRO A 252 -14.57 -14.89 -4.73
CA PRO A 252 -14.78 -15.62 -5.99
C PRO A 252 -15.12 -14.70 -7.17
N ALA A 253 -14.87 -15.15 -8.41
CA ALA A 253 -15.04 -14.35 -9.62
C ALA A 253 -16.47 -13.84 -9.88
N ASP A 254 -17.50 -14.50 -9.32
CA ASP A 254 -18.89 -14.04 -9.44
C ASP A 254 -19.28 -12.99 -8.38
N HIS A 255 -18.42 -12.73 -7.39
CA HIS A 255 -18.65 -11.72 -6.39
C HIS A 255 -18.42 -10.30 -6.97
N PRO A 256 -19.25 -9.30 -6.64
CA PRO A 256 -19.08 -7.93 -7.16
C PRO A 256 -17.69 -7.32 -6.89
N LYS A 257 -17.06 -7.66 -5.75
CA LYS A 257 -15.69 -7.22 -5.41
C LYS A 257 -14.63 -7.74 -6.38
N ALA A 258 -14.79 -8.93 -6.95
CA ALA A 258 -13.83 -9.46 -7.91
C ALA A 258 -13.75 -8.58 -9.16
N ASN A 259 -14.90 -8.10 -9.67
CA ASN A 259 -14.93 -7.19 -10.80
C ASN A 259 -14.33 -5.82 -10.45
N GLU A 260 -14.55 -5.31 -9.23
CA GLU A 260 -13.90 -4.07 -8.72
C GLU A 260 -12.37 -4.21 -8.75
N TYR A 261 -11.85 -5.35 -8.29
CA TYR A 261 -10.41 -5.61 -8.24
C TYR A 261 -9.81 -5.73 -9.63
N TYR A 262 -10.28 -6.69 -10.42
CA TYR A 262 -9.63 -7.08 -11.67
C TYR A 262 -9.80 -6.04 -12.79
N SER A 263 -10.82 -5.19 -12.69
CA SER A 263 -11.04 -4.10 -13.66
C SER A 263 -10.25 -2.82 -13.33
N ASP A 264 -9.59 -2.72 -12.17
CA ASP A 264 -8.84 -1.52 -11.82
C ASP A 264 -7.69 -1.29 -12.83
N PRO A 265 -7.62 -0.11 -13.48
CA PRO A 265 -6.60 0.14 -14.50
C PRO A 265 -5.18 0.19 -13.93
N ARG A 266 -5.00 0.40 -12.62
CA ARG A 266 -3.69 0.39 -11.95
C ARG A 266 -3.17 -1.03 -11.75
N LEU A 267 -4.05 -2.03 -11.73
CA LEU A 267 -3.70 -3.43 -11.65
C LEU A 267 -3.22 -3.91 -13.02
N ALA A 268 -1.92 -4.16 -13.15
CA ALA A 268 -1.28 -4.55 -14.41
C ALA A 268 -1.35 -6.06 -14.67
N ALA A 269 -1.26 -6.87 -13.61
CA ALA A 269 -1.35 -8.32 -13.64
C ALA A 269 -2.01 -8.84 -12.36
N TYR A 270 -2.63 -10.01 -12.40
CA TYR A 270 -3.24 -10.61 -11.22
C TYR A 270 -3.14 -12.14 -11.20
N ALA A 271 -2.92 -12.67 -10.00
CA ALA A 271 -2.89 -14.10 -9.76
C ALA A 271 -4.31 -14.64 -9.62
N VAL A 272 -4.59 -15.77 -10.27
CA VAL A 272 -5.85 -16.50 -10.16
C VAL A 272 -5.62 -17.73 -9.28
N PRO A 273 -6.48 -17.98 -8.27
CA PRO A 273 -6.37 -19.16 -7.42
C PRO A 273 -6.59 -20.43 -8.24
N TYR A 274 -5.67 -21.40 -8.15
CA TYR A 274 -5.88 -22.72 -8.76
C TYR A 274 -6.81 -23.62 -7.91
N ALA A 275 -7.03 -23.28 -6.64
CA ALA A 275 -7.91 -24.00 -5.71
C ALA A 275 -8.74 -23.00 -4.89
N PRO A 276 -9.89 -23.40 -4.33
CA PRO A 276 -10.70 -22.53 -3.48
C PRO A 276 -9.89 -21.92 -2.33
N ILE A 277 -10.05 -20.60 -2.14
CA ILE A 277 -9.37 -19.84 -1.10
C ILE A 277 -9.86 -20.27 0.28
N LEU A 278 -11.18 -20.29 0.46
CA LEU A 278 -11.83 -20.88 1.63
C LEU A 278 -12.09 -22.35 1.32
N SER A 279 -11.29 -23.24 1.90
CA SER A 279 -11.41 -24.69 1.71
C SER A 279 -12.84 -25.18 1.95
N CYS A 280 -13.43 -25.83 0.94
CA CYS A 280 -14.67 -26.63 1.07
C CYS A 280 -14.67 -27.78 0.05
N THR A 281 -14.13 -28.94 0.46
CA THR A 281 -14.36 -30.30 -0.09
C THR A 281 -14.40 -30.46 -1.64
N ASP A 282 -14.82 -31.62 -2.17
CA ASP A 282 -14.76 -32.01 -3.59
C ASP A 282 -15.46 -31.05 -4.59
N ALA A 283 -16.14 -30.00 -4.09
CA ALA A 283 -16.62 -28.87 -4.88
C ALA A 283 -15.49 -28.02 -5.51
N ALA A 284 -14.23 -28.23 -5.10
CA ALA A 284 -13.06 -27.49 -5.58
C ALA A 284 -12.84 -27.51 -7.10
N LYS A 285 -13.06 -28.67 -7.77
CA LYS A 285 -12.86 -28.79 -9.22
C LYS A 285 -13.89 -27.99 -10.03
N ASN A 286 -15.15 -28.03 -9.59
CA ASN A 286 -16.20 -27.21 -10.19
C ASN A 286 -15.99 -25.73 -9.91
N SER A 287 -15.38 -25.39 -8.77
CA SER A 287 -15.02 -24.02 -8.42
C SER A 287 -13.97 -23.43 -9.36
N LEU A 288 -12.88 -24.16 -9.63
CA LEU A 288 -11.82 -23.66 -10.54
C LEU A 288 -12.34 -23.44 -11.96
N ARG A 289 -13.07 -24.41 -12.50
CA ARG A 289 -13.64 -24.30 -13.85
C ARG A 289 -14.56 -23.09 -13.96
N ARG A 290 -15.46 -22.90 -12.98
CA ARG A 290 -16.37 -21.75 -12.93
C ARG A 290 -15.60 -20.43 -12.84
N GLU A 291 -14.58 -20.36 -11.98
CA GLU A 291 -13.71 -19.18 -11.83
C GLU A 291 -13.09 -18.79 -13.18
N VAL A 292 -12.47 -19.75 -13.87
CA VAL A 292 -11.84 -19.54 -15.19
C VAL A 292 -12.88 -19.17 -16.25
N GLU A 293 -14.04 -19.84 -16.28
CA GLU A 293 -15.11 -19.54 -17.23
C GLU A 293 -15.66 -18.11 -17.09
N ILE A 294 -15.77 -17.61 -15.86
CA ILE A 294 -16.17 -16.22 -15.60
C ILE A 294 -15.06 -15.27 -16.04
N LEU A 295 -13.83 -15.48 -15.55
CA LEU A 295 -12.73 -14.54 -15.77
C LEU A 295 -12.32 -14.45 -17.25
N LYS A 296 -12.31 -15.56 -17.99
CA LYS A 296 -11.95 -15.57 -19.42
C LYS A 296 -12.92 -14.77 -20.31
N SER A 297 -14.15 -14.57 -19.84
CA SER A 297 -15.14 -13.74 -20.55
C SER A 297 -14.89 -12.23 -20.38
N LYS A 298 -13.96 -11.84 -19.49
CA LYS A 298 -13.71 -10.45 -19.12
C LYS A 298 -12.55 -9.85 -19.93
N PRO A 299 -12.59 -8.53 -20.23
CA PRO A 299 -11.54 -7.87 -21.01
C PRO A 299 -10.18 -7.85 -20.31
N HIS A 300 -10.15 -7.98 -18.99
CA HIS A 300 -8.92 -8.02 -18.20
C HIS A 300 -8.28 -9.41 -18.11
N TRP A 301 -8.85 -10.46 -18.75
CA TRP A 301 -8.30 -11.82 -18.72
C TRP A 301 -6.84 -11.90 -19.16
N SER A 302 -6.43 -11.06 -20.12
CA SER A 302 -5.05 -10.96 -20.58
C SER A 302 -4.05 -10.57 -19.48
N LYS A 303 -4.51 -10.05 -18.34
CA LYS A 303 -3.71 -9.73 -17.15
C LYS A 303 -3.58 -10.90 -16.18
N ALA A 304 -4.39 -11.96 -16.32
CA ALA A 304 -4.43 -13.11 -15.44
C ALA A 304 -3.20 -14.02 -15.62
N TYR A 305 -2.71 -14.57 -14.51
CA TYR A 305 -1.75 -15.67 -14.52
C TYR A 305 -2.02 -16.63 -13.35
N PHE A 306 -1.51 -17.85 -13.46
CA PHE A 306 -1.53 -18.84 -12.38
C PHE A 306 -0.11 -19.03 -11.85
N TYR A 307 0.07 -18.84 -10.55
CA TYR A 307 1.33 -19.17 -9.87
C TYR A 307 1.10 -20.41 -9.01
N LEU A 308 1.66 -21.54 -9.47
CA LEU A 308 1.30 -22.88 -8.97
C LEU A 308 2.29 -23.44 -7.97
N TRP A 309 3.57 -23.14 -8.16
CA TRP A 309 4.67 -23.72 -7.38
C TRP A 309 5.78 -22.71 -7.18
N ASP A 310 6.25 -22.57 -5.95
CA ASP A 310 7.46 -21.81 -5.65
C ASP A 310 8.68 -22.75 -5.73
N GLU A 311 9.58 -22.51 -6.69
CA GLU A 311 10.89 -23.17 -6.78
C GLU A 311 10.87 -24.72 -6.70
N PRO A 312 10.25 -25.41 -7.69
CA PRO A 312 10.19 -26.86 -7.72
C PRO A 312 11.60 -27.48 -7.87
N LEU A 313 11.82 -28.62 -7.20
CA LEU A 313 13.14 -29.22 -7.00
C LEU A 313 13.33 -30.56 -7.72
N ASN A 314 12.28 -31.34 -7.92
CA ASN A 314 12.38 -32.72 -8.44
C ASN A 314 11.36 -32.97 -9.56
N VAL A 315 11.59 -34.03 -10.33
CA VAL A 315 10.75 -34.37 -11.51
C VAL A 315 9.27 -34.49 -11.15
N GLU A 316 8.92 -35.07 -10.00
CA GLU A 316 7.52 -35.22 -9.58
C GLU A 316 6.79 -33.87 -9.43
N GLN A 317 7.47 -32.85 -8.89
CA GLN A 317 6.91 -31.51 -8.77
C GLN A 317 6.73 -30.84 -10.13
N TYR A 318 7.69 -31.02 -11.05
CA TYR A 318 7.57 -30.52 -12.42
C TYR A 318 6.41 -31.20 -13.16
N ASP A 319 6.27 -32.52 -13.05
CA ASP A 319 5.17 -33.28 -13.64
C ASP A 319 3.81 -32.81 -13.10
N MET A 320 3.72 -32.48 -11.81
CA MET A 320 2.50 -31.94 -11.23
C MET A 320 2.13 -30.57 -11.80
N ILE A 321 3.11 -29.69 -12.04
CA ILE A 321 2.88 -28.40 -12.72
C ILE A 321 2.35 -28.64 -14.14
N CYS A 322 2.94 -29.58 -14.88
CA CYS A 322 2.49 -29.94 -16.23
C CYS A 322 1.05 -30.50 -16.22
N ASN A 323 0.71 -31.35 -15.25
CA ASN A 323 -0.63 -31.91 -15.10
C ASN A 323 -1.69 -30.83 -14.81
N ILE A 324 -1.40 -29.92 -13.87
CA ILE A 324 -2.30 -28.78 -13.57
C ILE A 324 -2.41 -27.86 -14.78
N SER A 325 -1.32 -27.62 -15.52
CA SER A 325 -1.35 -26.82 -16.74
C SER A 325 -2.27 -27.42 -17.80
N ASN A 326 -2.20 -28.74 -18.02
CA ASN A 326 -3.07 -29.44 -18.95
C ASN A 326 -4.55 -29.31 -18.56
N GLU A 327 -4.86 -29.42 -17.26
CA GLU A 327 -6.22 -29.19 -16.77
C GLU A 327 -6.69 -27.77 -17.07
N LEU A 328 -5.90 -26.75 -16.72
CA LEU A 328 -6.24 -25.34 -16.95
C LEU A 328 -6.43 -25.02 -18.44
N ARG A 329 -5.55 -25.56 -19.30
CA ARG A 329 -5.63 -25.41 -20.77
C ARG A 329 -6.88 -26.04 -21.36
N SER A 330 -7.43 -27.07 -20.73
CA SER A 330 -8.73 -27.65 -21.13
C SER A 330 -9.90 -26.67 -20.93
N TYR A 331 -9.77 -25.71 -20.00
CA TYR A 331 -10.78 -24.68 -19.73
C TYR A 331 -10.52 -23.39 -20.52
N ALA A 332 -9.25 -23.00 -20.67
CA ALA A 332 -8.79 -21.80 -21.36
C ALA A 332 -7.39 -22.06 -21.98
N PRO A 333 -7.28 -22.23 -23.31
CA PRO A 333 -6.00 -22.58 -23.96
C PRO A 333 -4.89 -21.52 -23.82
N ASP A 334 -5.26 -20.26 -23.58
CA ASP A 334 -4.40 -19.08 -23.48
C ASP A 334 -3.95 -18.77 -22.04
N VAL A 335 -4.19 -19.68 -21.09
CA VAL A 335 -3.72 -19.53 -19.70
C VAL A 335 -2.22 -19.31 -19.65
N ARG A 336 -1.80 -18.38 -18.80
CA ARG A 336 -0.40 -18.08 -18.51
C ARG A 336 -0.04 -18.67 -17.16
N ILE A 337 0.96 -19.53 -17.15
CA ILE A 337 1.47 -20.13 -15.91
C ILE A 337 2.82 -19.53 -15.59
N LEU A 338 2.97 -19.17 -14.32
CA LEU A 338 4.19 -18.68 -13.71
C LEU A 338 4.82 -19.77 -12.87
N THR A 339 6.12 -19.97 -13.07
CA THR A 339 6.94 -20.86 -12.24
C THR A 339 8.20 -20.12 -11.83
N THR A 340 8.43 -20.02 -10.51
CA THR A 340 9.72 -19.57 -9.99
C THR A 340 10.69 -20.73 -9.91
N TYR A 341 11.98 -20.51 -10.14
CA TYR A 341 13.00 -21.56 -10.06
C TYR A 341 14.40 -20.98 -9.79
N TYR A 342 15.22 -21.75 -9.06
CA TYR A 342 16.64 -21.44 -8.81
C TYR A 342 17.58 -22.58 -9.22
N CYS A 343 17.03 -23.74 -9.60
CA CYS A 343 17.76 -24.90 -10.07
C CYS A 343 16.89 -25.68 -11.07
N GLY A 344 17.51 -26.57 -11.86
CA GLY A 344 16.78 -27.55 -12.66
C GLY A 344 16.25 -28.72 -11.83
N PRO A 345 15.40 -29.59 -12.42
CA PRO A 345 14.85 -30.75 -11.73
C PRO A 345 15.95 -31.76 -11.37
N SER A 346 16.07 -32.05 -10.07
CA SER A 346 16.89 -33.13 -9.56
C SER A 346 16.30 -34.50 -9.95
N GLY A 347 17.17 -35.46 -10.28
CA GLY A 347 16.77 -36.82 -10.67
C GLY A 347 16.43 -37.01 -12.16
N SER A 348 16.63 -36.00 -13.00
CA SER A 348 16.57 -36.16 -14.46
C SER A 348 17.86 -36.78 -15.03
N GLU A 349 17.78 -37.50 -16.15
CA GLU A 349 18.95 -38.05 -16.86
C GLU A 349 19.86 -36.96 -17.49
N LEU A 350 19.47 -35.69 -17.36
CA LEU A 350 20.25 -34.54 -17.80
C LEU A 350 21.45 -34.33 -16.84
N ALA A 351 22.64 -34.24 -17.44
CA ALA A 351 23.96 -34.34 -16.82
C ALA A 351 24.24 -33.38 -15.63
N PRO A 352 25.23 -33.71 -14.77
CA PRO A 352 25.26 -33.39 -13.34
C PRO A 352 25.85 -31.99 -12.99
N SER A 353 25.75 -31.02 -13.89
CA SER A 353 26.04 -29.62 -13.54
C SER A 353 24.74 -28.88 -13.23
N THR A 354 24.64 -28.30 -12.03
CA THR A 354 23.45 -27.57 -11.57
C THR A 354 23.03 -26.45 -12.53
N PHE A 355 23.99 -25.87 -13.27
CA PHE A 355 23.73 -24.77 -14.20
C PHE A 355 23.12 -25.21 -15.54
N GLU A 356 23.55 -26.33 -16.14
CA GLU A 356 22.95 -26.78 -17.39
C GLU A 356 21.47 -27.15 -17.18
N ALA A 357 21.19 -27.90 -16.10
CA ALA A 357 19.82 -28.23 -15.73
C ALA A 357 18.98 -26.98 -15.44
N PHE A 358 19.56 -25.96 -14.82
CA PHE A 358 18.92 -24.67 -14.56
C PHE A 358 18.58 -23.92 -15.85
N VAL A 359 19.51 -23.83 -16.81
CA VAL A 359 19.29 -23.17 -18.11
C VAL A 359 18.20 -23.89 -18.92
N LYS A 360 18.10 -25.22 -18.79
CA LYS A 360 17.17 -26.06 -19.55
C LYS A 360 15.76 -26.16 -18.95
N VAL A 361 15.47 -25.50 -17.82
CA VAL A 361 14.13 -25.47 -17.21
C VAL A 361 13.00 -25.09 -18.20
N PRO A 362 13.18 -24.08 -19.09
CA PRO A 362 12.16 -23.78 -20.10
C PRO A 362 11.79 -24.95 -20.99
N ASN A 363 12.74 -25.82 -21.33
CA ASN A 363 12.47 -26.99 -22.16
C ASN A 363 11.65 -28.05 -21.41
N VAL A 364 11.92 -28.24 -20.12
CA VAL A 364 11.23 -29.23 -19.28
C VAL A 364 9.76 -28.83 -19.07
N LEU A 365 9.51 -27.54 -18.85
CA LEU A 365 8.17 -27.03 -18.57
C LEU A 365 7.40 -26.60 -19.83
N ARG A 366 7.97 -26.73 -21.03
CA ARG A 366 7.26 -26.41 -22.27
C ARG A 366 6.26 -27.52 -22.64
N PRO A 367 5.04 -27.17 -23.13
CA PRO A 367 4.48 -25.83 -23.35
C PRO A 367 3.72 -25.29 -22.12
N HIS A 368 3.88 -25.91 -20.97
CA HIS A 368 3.04 -25.74 -19.79
C HIS A 368 3.24 -24.39 -19.07
N THR A 369 4.44 -23.82 -19.08
CA THR A 369 4.78 -22.54 -18.43
C THR A 369 5.06 -21.43 -19.46
N GLN A 370 4.59 -20.20 -19.19
CA GLN A 370 4.81 -19.02 -20.04
C GLN A 370 5.71 -17.99 -19.34
N ILE A 371 5.62 -17.90 -18.02
CA ILE A 371 6.36 -16.90 -17.24
C ILE A 371 7.38 -17.64 -16.39
N PHE A 372 8.62 -17.62 -16.85
CA PHE A 372 9.76 -18.20 -16.15
C PHE A 372 10.34 -17.14 -15.24
N CYS A 373 10.38 -17.40 -13.94
CA CYS A 373 10.85 -16.41 -12.98
C CYS A 373 12.04 -16.96 -12.18
N THR A 374 13.15 -16.22 -12.14
CA THR A 374 14.33 -16.63 -11.36
C THR A 374 14.91 -15.46 -10.58
N SER A 375 15.63 -15.74 -9.51
CA SER A 375 16.16 -14.68 -8.65
C SER A 375 17.45 -14.07 -9.19
N GLU A 376 17.61 -12.76 -9.01
CA GLU A 376 18.87 -12.07 -9.33
C GLU A 376 20.06 -12.66 -8.55
N TRP A 377 19.82 -13.19 -7.36
CA TRP A 377 20.83 -13.88 -6.54
C TRP A 377 21.43 -15.09 -7.24
N VAL A 378 20.60 -15.90 -7.92
CA VAL A 378 21.06 -17.09 -8.66
C VAL A 378 21.84 -16.67 -9.89
N LEU A 379 21.42 -15.59 -10.55
CA LEU A 379 22.13 -15.04 -11.70
C LEU A 379 23.46 -14.43 -11.30
N GLY A 380 23.61 -13.87 -10.10
CA GLY A 380 24.89 -13.41 -9.56
C GLY A 380 25.64 -12.45 -10.50
N THR A 381 24.91 -11.54 -11.16
CA THR A 381 25.42 -10.62 -12.19
C THR A 381 26.01 -11.27 -13.46
N ARG A 382 25.77 -12.58 -13.68
CA ARG A 382 26.18 -13.33 -14.87
C ARG A 382 25.22 -13.07 -16.04
N GLU A 383 25.49 -12.02 -16.80
CA GLU A 383 24.73 -11.69 -18.02
C GLU A 383 24.80 -12.81 -19.08
N ASP A 384 25.88 -13.58 -19.11
CA ASP A 384 26.02 -14.75 -19.98
C ASP A 384 24.99 -15.82 -19.64
N LEU A 385 24.77 -16.11 -18.36
CA LEU A 385 23.75 -17.07 -17.92
C LEU A 385 22.33 -16.61 -18.29
N VAL A 386 22.06 -15.30 -18.20
CA VAL A 386 20.78 -14.73 -18.65
C VAL A 386 20.59 -14.93 -20.15
N LYS A 387 21.64 -14.71 -20.96
CA LYS A 387 21.59 -14.93 -22.41
C LYS A 387 21.35 -16.41 -22.75
N ASP A 388 21.97 -17.32 -22.01
CA ASP A 388 21.79 -18.76 -22.20
C ASP A 388 20.34 -19.17 -21.92
N ILE A 389 19.72 -18.69 -20.84
CA ILE A 389 18.30 -18.94 -20.57
C ILE A 389 17.40 -18.33 -21.65
N ILE A 390 17.65 -17.07 -22.05
CA ILE A 390 16.88 -16.39 -23.10
C ILE A 390 16.94 -17.16 -24.42
N ALA A 391 18.08 -17.77 -24.75
CA ALA A 391 18.25 -18.57 -25.95
C ALA A 391 17.38 -19.85 -25.95
N GLU A 392 17.03 -20.38 -24.78
CA GLU A 392 16.13 -21.54 -24.64
C GLU A 392 14.65 -21.15 -24.69
N LEU A 393 14.29 -19.88 -24.53
CA LEU A 393 12.91 -19.40 -24.54
C LEU A 393 12.35 -19.32 -25.96
N ARG A 394 11.03 -19.46 -26.05
CA ARG A 394 10.25 -19.36 -27.28
C ARG A 394 9.22 -18.23 -27.18
N PRO A 395 9.60 -16.99 -27.56
CA PRO A 395 8.67 -15.84 -27.54
C PRO A 395 7.44 -16.05 -28.43
N ASP A 396 7.54 -16.87 -29.47
CA ASP A 396 6.42 -17.25 -30.34
C ASP A 396 5.34 -18.08 -29.60
N LEU A 397 5.70 -18.72 -28.49
CA LEU A 397 4.79 -19.41 -27.58
C LEU A 397 4.36 -18.55 -26.38
N GLY A 398 4.75 -17.26 -26.38
CA GLY A 398 4.48 -16.33 -25.28
C GLY A 398 5.39 -16.53 -24.06
N GLU A 399 6.53 -17.22 -24.21
CA GLU A 399 7.48 -17.44 -23.13
C GLU A 399 8.30 -16.18 -22.82
N VAL A 400 8.40 -15.84 -21.55
CA VAL A 400 9.18 -14.70 -21.04
C VAL A 400 10.00 -15.09 -19.83
N LEU A 401 11.17 -14.45 -19.67
CA LEU A 401 11.99 -14.54 -18.46
C LEU A 401 11.76 -13.29 -17.61
N GLN A 402 11.53 -13.52 -16.33
CA GLN A 402 11.30 -12.50 -15.34
C GLN A 402 12.23 -12.67 -14.13
N SER A 403 12.48 -11.56 -13.45
CA SER A 403 13.31 -11.54 -12.24
C SER A 403 12.43 -11.49 -10.99
N ALA A 404 12.78 -12.32 -10.00
CA ALA A 404 12.24 -12.28 -8.66
C ALA A 404 13.25 -11.68 -7.67
N LEU A 405 12.74 -10.80 -6.81
CA LEU A 405 13.42 -10.35 -5.60
C LEU A 405 12.66 -10.89 -4.39
N LYS A 406 13.21 -11.92 -3.74
CA LYS A 406 12.77 -12.34 -2.41
C LYS A 406 13.46 -11.46 -1.38
N ARG A 407 12.70 -10.66 -0.65
CA ARG A 407 13.20 -9.90 0.51
C ARG A 407 12.34 -10.22 1.71
N THR A 408 12.96 -10.81 2.72
CA THR A 408 12.40 -10.96 4.08
C THR A 408 12.23 -9.62 4.80
N SER A 409 12.78 -8.54 4.24
CA SER A 409 12.92 -7.23 4.87
C SER A 409 12.55 -6.07 3.92
N CYS A 410 11.42 -6.17 3.21
CA CYS A 410 10.82 -4.98 2.57
C CYS A 410 10.09 -4.12 3.62
N PHE A 411 10.80 -3.68 4.67
CA PHE A 411 10.24 -2.98 5.83
C PHE A 411 9.54 -1.65 5.47
N GLN A 412 10.07 -0.90 4.50
CA GLN A 412 9.63 0.47 4.23
C GLN A 412 8.22 0.57 3.59
N ILE A 413 7.88 -0.36 2.70
CA ILE A 413 6.54 -0.48 2.08
C ILE A 413 5.54 -0.95 3.15
N VAL A 414 5.93 -1.95 3.95
CA VAL A 414 5.07 -2.59 4.95
C VAL A 414 4.67 -1.67 6.09
N LEU A 415 5.65 -0.93 6.63
CA LEU A 415 5.42 -0.07 7.78
C LEU A 415 4.56 1.14 7.41
N GLN A 416 4.66 1.64 6.17
CA GLN A 416 3.74 2.67 5.66
C GLN A 416 2.30 2.15 5.57
N ALA A 417 2.09 0.94 5.07
CA ALA A 417 0.75 0.32 5.05
C ALA A 417 0.21 0.18 6.48
N TYR A 418 1.02 -0.37 7.37
CA TYR A 418 0.65 -0.64 8.76
C TYR A 418 0.25 0.62 9.53
N SER A 419 1.06 1.67 9.48
CA SER A 419 0.82 2.88 10.26
C SER A 419 -0.26 3.80 9.66
N LEU A 420 -0.55 3.68 8.36
CA LEU A 420 -1.71 4.32 7.73
C LEU A 420 -3.02 3.57 8.02
N LEU A 421 -2.96 2.24 8.10
CA LEU A 421 -4.15 1.40 8.28
C LEU A 421 -4.51 1.20 9.76
N PHE A 422 -3.54 1.19 10.68
CA PHE A 422 -3.74 0.85 12.10
C PHE A 422 -2.79 1.64 13.03
N PRO A 423 -3.12 2.91 13.37
CA PRO A 423 -2.23 3.82 14.10
C PRO A 423 -1.93 3.44 15.58
N ASN A 424 -2.56 2.40 16.13
CA ASN A 424 -2.49 2.04 17.56
C ASN A 424 -1.74 0.73 17.86
N SER A 425 -1.06 0.12 16.90
CA SER A 425 -0.45 -1.20 17.06
C SER A 425 1.08 -1.11 17.17
N THR A 426 1.68 -1.77 18.16
CA THR A 426 3.08 -1.57 18.62
C THR A 426 4.00 -2.79 18.41
N VAL A 427 3.61 -3.76 17.58
CA VAL A 427 4.33 -5.04 17.50
C VAL A 427 5.48 -4.95 16.46
N PRO A 428 6.61 -5.67 16.55
CA PRO A 428 7.67 -5.67 15.53
C PRO A 428 7.27 -6.44 14.24
N ILE A 429 7.59 -5.91 13.06
CA ILE A 429 7.11 -6.40 11.76
C ILE A 429 8.05 -7.47 11.16
N ASN A 430 7.52 -8.63 10.78
CA ASN A 430 8.19 -9.57 9.87
C ASN A 430 7.16 -9.98 8.81
N ILE A 431 7.10 -9.26 7.68
CA ILE A 431 6.29 -9.67 6.54
C ILE A 431 7.20 -10.06 5.39
N LEU A 432 6.99 -11.29 4.91
CA LEU A 432 7.72 -11.86 3.79
C LEU A 432 7.13 -11.33 2.47
N PHE A 433 7.95 -10.67 1.65
CA PHE A 433 7.57 -10.19 0.32
C PHE A 433 8.30 -10.89 -0.80
N PHE A 434 7.55 -11.07 -1.89
CA PHE A 434 8.05 -11.53 -3.17
C PHE A 434 7.73 -10.48 -4.22
N LEU A 435 8.75 -9.83 -4.78
CA LEU A 435 8.57 -8.97 -5.94
C LEU A 435 8.89 -9.75 -7.20
N ILE A 436 7.97 -9.80 -8.15
CA ILE A 436 8.18 -10.36 -9.48
C ILE A 436 7.84 -9.28 -10.50
N TYR A 437 8.76 -9.00 -11.42
CA TYR A 437 8.46 -8.17 -12.60
C TYR A 437 7.77 -9.06 -13.65
N LEU A 438 6.75 -8.59 -14.35
CA LEU A 438 5.94 -9.39 -15.28
C LEU A 438 5.90 -8.84 -16.70
#